data_AF-A0A2W1B600-F1
#
_entry.id   AF-A0A2W1B600-F1
#
_cell.length_a   1.000
_cell.length_b   1.000
_cell.length_c   1.000
_cell.angle_alpha   90.00
_cell.angle_beta   90.00
_cell.angle_gamma   90.00
#
_symmetry.space_group_name_H-M   'P 1'
#
loop_
_entity.id
_entity.type
_entity.pdbx_description
1 polymer ?
#
loop_
_entity_poly.entity_id
_entity_poly.type
_entity_poly.pdbx_seq_one_letter_code
_entity_poly.pdbx_strand_id
1 'polypeptide(L)'
;MAHYNVPSTHRPFAHPSEDEFTNLLDFYGVKWLYEPRSFPLKWEGDRVLQMFTPDFYLPEFDLYVELTTLKQNLVTVKNRKMRQIQELYPDVNIKLLYRRDIYRLLAKYGFGPLVQETIPAIDKVLFTKPEIDRRVKHLGKIITKDYKNDEPIFLGVLSGVFCFMADLIREVDLPIIMDFMSVSYYGESAEGLRTRDGTVEITKGPDVAIEGRRVLLIEDIVDTGMTLNYLLRYLESFKPADIKVCTLLDKKVRRLVDVQVEYTGFEVPDEFVVGYGLDYLQKYRNLPFIGILKPEEQPQVREENLKGITKSRKR
;
A
#
# COMPACT_ATOMS: atom_id res chain seq x y z
N MET A 1 18.47 -4.04 13.53
CA MET A 1 18.37 -5.00 12.43
C MET A 1 18.32 -6.40 13.02
N ALA A 2 17.14 -7.00 13.08
CA ALA A 2 16.97 -8.41 13.41
C ALA A 2 16.48 -9.10 12.14
N HIS A 3 17.38 -9.85 11.50
CA HIS A 3 17.00 -10.78 10.45
C HIS A 3 16.16 -11.87 11.09
N TYR A 4 14.83 -11.76 10.99
CA TYR A 4 13.94 -12.86 11.32
C TYR A 4 13.92 -13.81 10.14
N ASN A 5 14.65 -14.91 10.30
CA ASN A 5 14.57 -16.09 9.46
C ASN A 5 13.12 -16.60 9.50
N VAL A 6 12.43 -16.54 8.37
CA VAL A 6 11.13 -17.20 8.19
C VAL A 6 11.41 -18.70 8.19
N PRO A 7 10.84 -19.51 9.10
CA PRO A 7 11.00 -20.95 9.02
C PRO A 7 10.26 -21.43 7.77
N SER A 8 11.00 -21.83 6.73
CA SER A 8 10.45 -22.60 5.61
C SER A 8 10.13 -24.01 6.11
N THR A 9 8.99 -24.20 6.77
CA THR A 9 8.47 -25.54 7.03
C THR A 9 7.71 -25.99 5.78
N HIS A 10 8.44 -26.56 4.81
CA HIS A 10 7.86 -27.37 3.74
C HIS A 10 7.26 -28.65 4.35
N ARG A 11 6.07 -28.55 4.95
CA ARG A 11 5.11 -29.65 4.93
C ARG A 11 4.27 -29.45 3.67
N PRO A 12 4.10 -30.48 2.81
CA PRO A 12 3.14 -30.38 1.73
C PRO A 12 1.75 -30.17 2.33
N PHE A 13 1.01 -29.18 1.82
CA PHE A 13 -0.37 -28.93 2.22
C PHE A 13 -1.24 -30.18 2.02
N ALA A 14 -2.20 -30.38 2.90
CA ALA A 14 -3.07 -31.54 2.86
C ALA A 14 -4.10 -31.45 1.72
N HIS A 15 -4.41 -30.24 1.24
CA HIS A 15 -5.43 -30.02 0.21
C HIS A 15 -5.09 -28.84 -0.73
N PRO A 16 -5.42 -28.89 -2.04
CA PRO A 16 -5.17 -27.78 -2.99
C PRO A 16 -5.79 -26.43 -2.60
N SER A 17 -6.85 -26.43 -1.78
CA SER A 17 -7.46 -25.19 -1.29
C SER A 17 -6.62 -24.45 -0.26
N GLU A 18 -5.74 -25.17 0.45
CA GLU A 18 -4.77 -24.56 1.37
C GLU A 18 -3.73 -23.78 0.57
N ASP A 19 -3.20 -24.37 -0.51
CA ASP A 19 -2.24 -23.73 -1.41
C ASP A 19 -2.81 -22.47 -2.08
N GLU A 20 -4.05 -22.52 -2.57
CA GLU A 20 -4.70 -21.33 -3.11
C GLU A 20 -4.93 -20.24 -2.06
N PHE A 21 -5.24 -20.64 -0.82
CA PHE A 21 -5.44 -19.69 0.28
C PHE A 21 -4.13 -19.01 0.65
N THR A 22 -3.02 -19.76 0.74
CA THR A 22 -1.70 -19.19 1.03
C THR A 22 -1.22 -18.29 -0.09
N ASN A 23 -1.35 -18.71 -1.35
CA ASN A 23 -1.00 -17.87 -2.51
C ASN A 23 -1.74 -16.53 -2.49
N LEU A 24 -3.01 -16.54 -2.08
CA LEU A 24 -3.79 -15.32 -1.98
C LEU A 24 -3.35 -14.44 -0.80
N LEU A 25 -3.08 -15.04 0.36
CA LEU A 25 -2.57 -14.32 1.52
C LEU A 25 -1.21 -13.69 1.21
N ASP A 26 -0.32 -14.45 0.57
CA ASP A 26 1.01 -13.99 0.15
C ASP A 26 0.90 -12.85 -0.87
N PHE A 27 0.00 -12.96 -1.85
CA PHE A 27 -0.28 -11.89 -2.81
C PHE A 27 -0.70 -10.58 -2.12
N TYR A 28 -1.55 -10.70 -1.09
CA TYR A 28 -2.02 -9.58 -0.29
C TYR A 28 -1.06 -9.16 0.84
N GLY A 29 0.09 -9.83 0.98
CA GLY A 29 1.06 -9.57 2.04
C GLY A 29 0.58 -9.93 3.45
N VAL A 30 -0.52 -10.68 3.57
CA VAL A 30 -1.11 -11.07 4.86
C VAL A 30 -0.25 -12.14 5.51
N LYS A 31 0.25 -11.88 6.72
CA LYS A 31 0.99 -12.89 7.48
C LYS A 31 0.09 -14.04 7.91
N TRP A 32 0.59 -15.26 7.81
CA TRP A 32 -0.11 -16.47 8.23
C TRP A 32 0.82 -17.50 8.87
N LEU A 33 0.23 -18.36 9.70
CA LEU A 33 0.86 -19.55 10.29
C LEU A 33 0.01 -20.77 9.94
N TYR A 34 0.64 -21.85 9.47
CA TYR A 34 -0.03 -23.12 9.19
C TYR A 34 -0.07 -24.01 10.44
N GLU A 35 -1.22 -24.61 10.73
CA GLU A 35 -1.44 -25.48 11.89
C GLU A 35 -0.84 -24.92 13.20
N PRO A 36 -1.16 -23.67 13.57
CA PRO A 36 -0.41 -22.87 14.56
C PRO A 36 -0.41 -23.47 15.96
N ARG A 37 -1.50 -24.13 16.35
CA ARG A 37 -1.63 -24.88 17.61
C ARG A 37 -2.86 -25.78 17.58
N SER A 38 -2.86 -26.80 18.42
CA SER A 38 -4.01 -27.69 18.64
C SER A 38 -4.78 -27.31 19.91
N PHE A 39 -6.10 -27.45 19.85
CA PHE A 39 -7.04 -27.25 20.94
C PHE A 39 -7.64 -28.60 21.37
N PRO A 40 -7.40 -29.04 22.60
CA PRO A 40 -8.12 -30.18 23.18
C PRO A 40 -9.63 -29.91 23.23
N LEU A 41 -10.44 -30.87 22.74
CA LEU A 41 -11.90 -30.79 22.72
C LEU A 41 -12.58 -31.80 23.65
N LYS A 42 -11.93 -32.94 23.91
CA LYS A 42 -12.45 -34.00 24.78
C LYS A 42 -11.34 -34.66 25.58
N TRP A 43 -11.68 -35.06 26.79
CA TRP A 43 -10.78 -35.72 27.74
C TRP A 43 -11.42 -37.00 28.29
N GLU A 44 -10.59 -37.95 28.68
CA GLU A 44 -10.92 -39.11 29.52
C GLU A 44 -9.92 -39.12 30.68
N GLY A 45 -10.39 -38.69 31.86
CA GLY A 45 -9.49 -38.32 32.96
C GLY A 45 -8.50 -37.23 32.50
N ASP A 46 -7.21 -37.47 32.71
CA ASP A 46 -6.14 -36.54 32.31
C ASP A 46 -5.71 -36.70 30.84
N ARG A 47 -6.27 -37.67 30.10
CA ARG A 47 -5.89 -37.96 28.72
C ARG A 47 -6.76 -37.22 27.73
N VAL A 48 -6.15 -36.50 26.78
CA VAL A 48 -6.86 -35.87 25.66
C VAL A 48 -7.28 -36.94 24.64
N LEU A 49 -8.59 -37.06 24.41
CA LEU A 49 -9.17 -37.99 23.43
C LEU A 49 -9.31 -37.39 22.03
N GLN A 50 -9.55 -36.08 21.97
CA GLN A 50 -9.82 -35.39 20.72
C GLN A 50 -9.22 -34.01 20.74
N MET A 51 -8.52 -33.66 19.67
CA MET A 51 -8.01 -32.32 19.42
C MET A 51 -8.58 -31.76 18.12
N PHE A 52 -8.49 -30.45 17.99
CA PHE A 52 -8.71 -29.72 16.77
C PHE A 52 -7.55 -28.78 16.50
N THR A 53 -6.99 -28.86 15.31
CA THR A 53 -5.95 -27.96 14.85
C THR A 53 -6.56 -27.16 13.72
N PRO A 54 -6.71 -25.82 13.86
CA PRO A 54 -7.14 -24.99 12.74
C PRO A 54 -6.10 -25.03 11.63
N ASP A 55 -6.55 -24.99 10.38
CA ASP A 55 -5.67 -24.98 9.21
C ASP A 55 -4.69 -23.78 9.24
N PHE A 56 -5.17 -22.57 9.59
CA PHE A 56 -4.35 -21.35 9.61
C PHE A 56 -4.62 -20.43 10.81
N TYR A 57 -3.66 -19.56 11.11
CA TYR A 57 -3.86 -18.36 11.93
C TYR A 57 -3.30 -17.13 11.23
N LEU A 58 -4.08 -16.05 11.23
CA LEU A 58 -3.75 -14.75 10.64
C LEU A 58 -3.46 -13.77 11.79
N PRO A 59 -2.19 -13.53 12.15
CA PRO A 59 -1.84 -12.77 13.36
C PRO A 59 -2.34 -11.33 13.33
N GLU A 60 -2.41 -10.72 12.15
CA GLU A 60 -2.85 -9.32 11.99
C GLU A 60 -4.33 -9.11 12.32
N PHE A 61 -5.13 -10.17 12.27
CA PHE A 61 -6.57 -10.12 12.58
C PHE A 61 -6.93 -10.88 13.85
N ASP A 62 -5.95 -11.47 14.53
CA ASP A 62 -6.16 -12.43 15.62
C ASP A 62 -7.26 -13.44 15.24
N LEU A 63 -7.07 -14.13 14.12
CA LEU A 63 -8.09 -14.97 13.51
C LEU A 63 -7.55 -16.35 13.14
N TYR A 64 -8.11 -17.38 13.75
CA TYR A 64 -7.95 -18.77 13.31
C TYR A 64 -8.92 -19.08 12.16
N VAL A 65 -8.42 -19.80 11.17
CA VAL A 65 -9.17 -20.15 9.96
C VAL A 65 -9.13 -21.65 9.75
N GLU A 66 -10.31 -22.23 9.54
CA GLU A 66 -10.50 -23.60 9.09
C GLU A 66 -11.11 -23.57 7.69
N LEU A 67 -10.43 -24.14 6.70
CA LEU A 67 -10.93 -24.23 5.33
C LEU A 67 -11.91 -25.39 5.19
N THR A 68 -12.96 -25.20 4.39
CA THR A 68 -13.91 -26.28 4.09
C THR A 68 -14.22 -26.39 2.60
N THR A 69 -14.54 -27.62 2.19
CA THR A 69 -15.02 -27.93 0.84
C THR A 69 -16.55 -27.87 0.79
N LEU A 70 -17.13 -27.99 -0.41
CA LEU A 70 -18.57 -28.04 -0.62
C LEU A 70 -19.22 -29.39 -0.22
N LYS A 71 -18.42 -30.41 0.16
CA LYS A 71 -18.96 -31.72 0.57
C LYS A 71 -19.65 -31.60 1.93
N GLN A 72 -20.97 -31.62 1.93
CA GLN A 72 -21.82 -31.29 3.08
C GLN A 72 -21.58 -32.16 4.32
N ASN A 73 -21.24 -33.44 4.15
CA ASN A 73 -20.95 -34.34 5.28
C ASN A 73 -19.68 -33.90 6.07
N LEU A 74 -18.65 -33.40 5.37
CA LEU A 74 -17.42 -32.92 6.00
C LEU A 74 -17.66 -31.60 6.74
N VAL A 75 -18.48 -30.72 6.15
CA VAL A 75 -18.88 -29.44 6.73
C VAL A 75 -19.60 -29.63 8.07
N THR A 76 -20.53 -30.59 8.17
CA THR A 76 -21.28 -30.85 9.41
C THR A 76 -20.36 -31.24 10.56
N VAL A 77 -19.35 -32.08 10.29
CA VAL A 77 -18.34 -32.48 11.29
C VAL A 77 -17.50 -31.28 11.71
N LYS A 78 -17.02 -30.46 10.75
CA LYS A 78 -16.23 -29.26 11.05
C LYS A 78 -17.05 -28.26 11.89
N ASN A 79 -18.31 -27.98 11.51
CA ASN A 79 -19.20 -27.10 12.28
C ASN A 79 -19.42 -27.57 13.73
N ARG A 80 -19.52 -28.89 13.95
CA ARG A 80 -19.64 -29.43 15.32
C ARG A 80 -18.40 -29.11 16.16
N LYS A 81 -17.20 -29.32 15.60
CA LYS A 81 -15.93 -29.00 16.28
C LYS A 81 -15.79 -27.50 16.53
N MET A 82 -16.20 -26.68 15.57
CA MET A 82 -16.20 -25.22 15.69
C MET A 82 -17.04 -24.73 16.87
N ARG A 83 -18.25 -25.27 17.06
CA ARG A 83 -19.09 -24.96 18.23
C ARG A 83 -18.42 -25.36 19.54
N GLN A 84 -17.82 -26.54 19.59
CA GLN A 84 -17.09 -27.00 20.79
C GLN A 84 -15.91 -26.09 21.13
N ILE A 85 -15.19 -25.57 20.14
CA ILE A 85 -14.12 -24.60 20.39
C ILE A 85 -14.69 -23.32 20.96
N GLN A 86 -15.76 -22.79 20.39
CA GLN A 86 -16.37 -21.55 20.87
C GLN A 86 -16.92 -21.69 22.30
N GLU A 87 -17.39 -22.88 22.68
CA GLU A 87 -17.84 -23.18 24.05
C GLU A 87 -16.67 -23.31 25.04
N LEU A 88 -15.59 -24.01 24.66
CA LEU A 88 -14.44 -24.29 25.54
C LEU A 88 -13.41 -23.15 25.59
N TYR A 89 -13.32 -22.38 24.51
CA TYR A 89 -12.33 -21.32 24.29
C TYR A 89 -13.03 -20.07 23.71
N PRO A 90 -13.84 -19.36 24.51
CA PRO A 90 -14.66 -18.24 24.03
C PRO A 90 -13.84 -17.06 23.49
N ASP A 91 -12.61 -16.88 23.97
CA ASP A 91 -11.70 -15.82 23.53
C ASP A 91 -11.01 -16.15 22.19
N VAL A 92 -11.18 -17.37 21.66
CA VAL A 92 -10.57 -17.79 20.41
C VAL A 92 -11.47 -17.38 19.24
N ASN A 93 -11.03 -16.36 18.50
CA ASN A 93 -11.68 -15.95 17.26
C ASN A 93 -11.34 -16.94 16.13
N ILE A 94 -12.27 -17.84 15.82
CA ILE A 94 -12.10 -18.86 14.80
C ILE A 94 -13.26 -18.85 13.80
N LYS A 95 -12.96 -19.04 12.50
CA LYS A 95 -13.96 -19.10 11.42
C LYS A 95 -13.75 -20.28 10.49
N LEU A 96 -14.87 -20.93 10.14
CA LEU A 96 -14.94 -21.88 9.04
C LEU A 96 -15.15 -21.11 7.72
N LEU A 97 -14.26 -21.28 6.75
CA LEU A 97 -14.30 -20.57 5.47
C LEU A 97 -14.45 -21.53 4.29
N TYR A 98 -15.42 -21.23 3.42
CA TYR A 98 -15.46 -21.84 2.10
C TYR A 98 -14.49 -21.13 1.17
N ARG A 99 -13.95 -21.87 0.21
CA ARG A 99 -13.12 -21.33 -0.88
C ARG A 99 -13.74 -20.08 -1.54
N ARG A 100 -15.05 -20.10 -1.81
CA ARG A 100 -15.77 -18.97 -2.43
C ARG A 100 -15.86 -17.70 -1.57
N ASP A 101 -15.68 -17.84 -0.25
CA ASP A 101 -15.86 -16.77 0.73
C ASP A 101 -14.53 -16.13 1.16
N ILE A 102 -13.39 -16.67 0.70
CA ILE A 102 -12.05 -16.16 1.02
C ILE A 102 -11.92 -14.68 0.62
N TYR A 103 -12.26 -14.34 -0.64
CA TYR A 103 -12.18 -12.96 -1.14
C TYR A 103 -13.06 -12.00 -0.35
N ARG A 104 -14.27 -12.43 0.08
CA ARG A 104 -15.14 -11.60 0.91
C ARG A 104 -14.54 -11.34 2.29
N LEU A 105 -13.87 -12.34 2.87
CA LEU A 105 -13.17 -12.17 4.13
C LEU A 105 -12.06 -11.13 3.99
N LEU A 106 -11.22 -11.27 2.98
CA LEU A 106 -10.11 -10.35 2.72
C LEU A 106 -10.60 -8.93 2.43
N ALA A 107 -11.62 -8.79 1.59
CA ALA A 107 -12.23 -7.50 1.29
C ALA A 107 -12.85 -6.85 2.53
N LYS A 108 -13.46 -7.64 3.44
CA LYS A 108 -13.95 -7.12 4.73
C LYS A 108 -12.84 -6.49 5.57
N TYR A 109 -11.61 -6.99 5.45
CA TYR A 109 -10.45 -6.45 6.14
C TYR A 109 -9.64 -5.45 5.28
N GLY A 110 -10.18 -4.99 4.14
CA GLY A 110 -9.54 -3.98 3.30
C GLY A 110 -8.49 -4.51 2.32
N PHE A 111 -8.47 -5.81 2.08
CA PHE A 111 -7.58 -6.46 1.11
C PHE A 111 -8.32 -6.73 -0.20
N GLY A 112 -7.85 -6.12 -1.30
CA GLY A 112 -8.39 -6.34 -2.63
C GLY A 112 -9.74 -5.67 -2.92
N PRO A 113 -10.17 -5.64 -4.19
CA PRO A 113 -11.55 -5.31 -4.52
C PRO A 113 -12.52 -6.37 -3.99
N LEU A 114 -13.80 -6.01 -3.81
CA LEU A 114 -14.87 -6.97 -3.47
C LEU A 114 -15.07 -8.07 -4.55
N VAL A 115 -14.47 -7.86 -5.73
CA VAL A 115 -14.56 -8.75 -6.90
C VAL A 115 -13.41 -9.77 -6.86
N GLN A 116 -13.76 -11.01 -7.19
CA GLN A 116 -13.04 -12.28 -6.99
C GLN A 116 -11.69 -12.46 -7.70
N GLU A 117 -11.05 -11.40 -8.21
CA GLU A 117 -9.89 -11.54 -9.10
C GLU A 117 -8.64 -10.87 -8.55
N THR A 118 -7.56 -11.65 -8.45
CA THR A 118 -6.19 -11.13 -8.52
C THR A 118 -6.09 -10.21 -9.73
N ILE A 119 -5.68 -8.97 -9.51
CA ILE A 119 -5.55 -8.00 -10.60
C ILE A 119 -4.35 -8.44 -11.44
N PRO A 120 -4.52 -8.90 -12.69
CA PRO A 120 -3.48 -9.67 -13.38
C PRO A 120 -2.14 -8.95 -13.53
N ALA A 121 -2.15 -7.62 -13.52
CA ALA A 121 -0.97 -6.76 -13.67
C ALA A 121 -0.24 -6.43 -12.35
N ILE A 122 -0.81 -6.78 -11.19
CA ILE A 122 -0.19 -6.54 -9.87
C ILE A 122 0.59 -7.78 -9.46
N ASP A 123 1.84 -7.60 -9.04
CA ASP A 123 2.73 -8.64 -8.51
C ASP A 123 2.38 -8.94 -7.04
N LYS A 124 2.40 -7.89 -6.21
CA LYS A 124 2.13 -7.96 -4.77
C LYS A 124 1.53 -6.67 -4.24
N VAL A 125 0.76 -6.77 -3.17
CA VAL A 125 0.35 -5.59 -2.39
C VAL A 125 1.50 -5.16 -1.48
N LEU A 126 1.94 -3.90 -1.62
CA LEU A 126 3.00 -3.31 -0.80
C LEU A 126 2.44 -2.67 0.46
N PHE A 127 1.33 -1.93 0.34
CA PHE A 127 0.61 -1.38 1.48
C PHE A 127 -0.90 -1.57 1.30
N THR A 128 -1.50 -2.16 2.31
CA THR A 128 -2.93 -2.46 2.36
C THR A 128 -3.73 -1.22 2.72
N LYS A 129 -5.03 -1.20 2.43
CA LYS A 129 -5.89 -0.08 2.82
C LYS A 129 -5.79 0.24 4.33
N PRO A 130 -5.90 -0.73 5.26
CA PRO A 130 -5.81 -0.43 6.69
C PRO A 130 -4.43 0.08 7.13
N GLU A 131 -3.34 -0.28 6.46
CA GLU A 131 -2.02 0.28 6.73
C GLU A 131 -1.93 1.74 6.28
N ILE A 132 -2.44 2.04 5.09
CA ILE A 132 -2.53 3.41 4.57
C ILE A 132 -3.38 4.27 5.50
N ASP A 133 -4.59 3.84 5.85
CA ASP A 133 -5.49 4.56 6.76
C ASP A 133 -4.80 4.87 8.10
N ARG A 134 -4.14 3.87 8.70
CA ARG A 134 -3.39 4.04 9.96
C ARG A 134 -2.26 5.05 9.82
N ARG A 135 -1.54 5.03 8.69
CA ARG A 135 -0.42 5.95 8.46
C ARG A 135 -0.92 7.38 8.25
N VAL A 136 -1.92 7.57 7.41
CA VAL A 136 -2.53 8.88 7.13
C VAL A 136 -3.06 9.51 8.42
N LYS A 137 -3.76 8.74 9.25
CA LYS A 137 -4.22 9.18 10.57
C LYS A 137 -3.09 9.61 11.50
N HIS A 138 -1.97 8.90 11.46
CA HIS A 138 -0.80 9.27 12.24
C HIS A 138 -0.17 10.58 11.72
N LEU A 139 -0.05 10.75 10.41
CA LEU A 139 0.44 11.99 9.81
C LEU A 139 -0.46 13.18 10.15
N GLY A 140 -1.78 13.03 10.03
CA GLY A 140 -2.74 14.07 10.38
C GLY A 140 -2.54 14.59 11.80
N LYS A 141 -2.38 13.69 12.78
CA LYS A 141 -2.08 14.07 14.18
C LYS A 141 -0.78 14.84 14.36
N ILE A 142 0.29 14.46 13.66
CA ILE A 142 1.57 15.17 13.72
C ILE A 142 1.42 16.57 13.12
N ILE A 143 0.82 16.65 11.93
CA ILE A 143 0.60 17.93 11.23
C ILE A 143 -0.28 18.86 12.06
N THR A 144 -1.38 18.36 12.64
CA THR A 144 -2.23 19.14 13.55
C THR A 144 -1.45 19.74 14.72
N LYS A 145 -0.51 18.99 15.29
CA LYS A 145 0.33 19.46 16.40
C LYS A 145 1.31 20.55 15.93
N ASP A 146 1.95 20.35 14.78
CA ASP A 146 3.02 21.22 14.29
C ASP A 146 2.51 22.55 13.73
N TYR A 147 1.25 22.58 13.28
CA TYR A 147 0.55 23.78 12.80
C TYR A 147 -0.50 24.29 13.81
N LYS A 148 -0.36 23.96 15.09
CA LYS A 148 -1.32 24.40 16.11
C LYS A 148 -1.48 25.93 16.12
N ASN A 149 -2.73 26.38 16.09
CA ASN A 149 -3.13 27.79 16.02
C ASN A 149 -2.75 28.51 14.71
N ASP A 150 -2.49 27.75 13.66
CA ASP A 150 -2.20 28.26 12.32
C ASP A 150 -3.35 27.94 11.35
N GLU A 151 -3.30 28.52 10.17
CA GLU A 151 -4.19 28.21 9.05
C GLU A 151 -3.34 27.99 7.78
N PRO A 152 -2.67 26.82 7.67
CA PRO A 152 -1.77 26.52 6.58
C PRO A 152 -2.52 26.28 5.26
N ILE A 153 -1.83 26.55 4.15
CA ILE A 153 -2.27 26.18 2.81
C ILE A 153 -1.74 24.79 2.50
N PHE A 154 -2.64 23.84 2.29
CA PHE A 154 -2.32 22.50 1.82
C PHE A 154 -2.40 22.51 0.29
N LEU A 155 -1.24 22.40 -0.35
CA LEU A 155 -1.11 22.47 -1.79
C LEU A 155 -0.79 21.08 -2.35
N GLY A 156 -1.76 20.43 -2.99
CA GLY A 156 -1.57 19.12 -3.61
C GLY A 156 -1.01 19.21 -5.04
N VAL A 157 -0.04 18.37 -5.38
CA VAL A 157 0.49 18.24 -6.76
C VAL A 157 -0.27 17.15 -7.52
N LEU A 158 -1.08 17.55 -8.49
CA LEU A 158 -1.94 16.64 -9.26
C LEU A 158 -1.15 15.78 -10.26
N SER A 159 -1.66 14.60 -10.62
CA SER A 159 -2.98 14.06 -10.24
C SER A 159 -2.96 13.00 -9.14
N GLY A 160 -1.84 12.29 -8.97
CA GLY A 160 -1.80 11.10 -8.12
C GLY A 160 -1.98 11.38 -6.63
N VAL A 161 -1.72 12.62 -6.18
CA VAL A 161 -1.93 13.03 -4.78
C VAL A 161 -3.39 12.98 -4.34
N PHE A 162 -4.36 13.00 -5.25
CA PHE A 162 -5.77 13.24 -4.96
C PHE A 162 -6.31 12.38 -3.80
N CYS A 163 -6.08 11.07 -3.84
CA CYS A 163 -6.55 10.14 -2.80
C CYS A 163 -5.87 10.43 -1.45
N PHE A 164 -4.55 10.60 -1.45
CA PHE A 164 -3.79 10.89 -0.25
C PHE A 164 -4.19 12.21 0.40
N MET A 165 -4.30 13.27 -0.41
CA MET A 165 -4.72 14.59 0.02
C MET A 165 -6.12 14.54 0.67
N ALA A 166 -7.09 13.91 -0.02
CA ALA A 166 -8.46 13.81 0.48
C ALA A 166 -8.57 13.07 1.82
N ASP A 167 -7.78 12.00 2.02
CA ASP A 167 -7.80 11.24 3.26
C ASP A 167 -7.02 11.97 4.38
N LEU A 168 -5.91 12.64 4.04
CA LEU A 168 -5.11 13.39 5.01
C LEU A 168 -5.88 14.56 5.63
N ILE A 169 -6.57 15.36 4.81
CA ILE A 169 -7.32 16.53 5.33
C ILE A 169 -8.44 16.14 6.30
N ARG A 170 -9.00 14.92 6.21
CA ARG A 170 -10.03 14.44 7.14
C ARG A 170 -9.46 14.04 8.51
N GLU A 171 -8.16 13.79 8.59
CA GLU A 171 -7.46 13.41 9.81
C GLU A 171 -6.71 14.59 10.47
N VAL A 172 -6.79 15.78 9.87
CA VAL A 172 -6.19 17.02 10.38
C VAL A 172 -7.26 17.83 11.13
N ASP A 173 -7.06 18.02 12.44
CA ASP A 173 -7.98 18.75 13.33
C ASP A 173 -7.54 20.21 13.52
N LEU A 174 -7.52 20.98 12.43
CA LEU A 174 -7.33 22.44 12.42
C LEU A 174 -7.91 23.07 11.13
N PRO A 175 -8.18 24.40 11.11
CA PRO A 175 -8.56 25.10 9.89
C PRO A 175 -7.45 25.01 8.83
N ILE A 176 -7.81 24.62 7.60
CA ILE A 176 -6.90 24.58 6.45
C ILE A 176 -7.48 25.33 5.27
N ILE A 177 -6.60 25.85 4.42
CA ILE A 177 -6.95 26.22 3.04
C ILE A 177 -6.43 25.12 2.13
N MET A 178 -7.26 24.66 1.19
CA MET A 178 -6.88 23.63 0.23
C MET A 178 -6.71 24.24 -1.16
N ASP A 179 -5.64 23.87 -1.85
CA ASP A 179 -5.37 24.24 -3.24
C ASP A 179 -4.64 23.11 -3.98
N PHE A 180 -4.60 23.18 -5.31
CA PHE A 180 -3.93 22.22 -6.17
C PHE A 180 -3.11 22.90 -7.24
N MET A 181 -1.94 22.32 -7.55
CA MET A 181 -1.15 22.66 -8.72
C MET A 181 -0.96 21.42 -9.60
N SER A 182 -0.62 21.63 -10.87
CA SER A 182 -0.40 20.55 -11.83
C SER A 182 0.91 20.75 -12.58
N VAL A 183 1.61 19.65 -12.82
CA VAL A 183 2.81 19.61 -13.64
C VAL A 183 2.65 18.63 -14.79
N SER A 184 3.30 18.92 -15.92
CA SER A 184 3.53 17.99 -17.02
C SER A 184 5.02 17.68 -17.14
N TYR A 185 5.34 16.53 -17.73
CA TYR A 185 6.71 16.16 -18.06
C TYR A 185 6.89 16.23 -19.58
N TYR A 186 7.85 17.03 -20.05
CA TYR A 186 8.14 17.12 -21.48
C TYR A 186 8.53 15.73 -22.02
N GLY A 187 7.84 15.28 -23.07
CA GLY A 187 8.07 13.99 -23.71
C GLY A 187 7.11 12.88 -23.31
N GLU A 188 6.06 13.17 -22.53
CA GLU A 188 4.88 12.30 -22.45
C GLU A 188 4.24 12.22 -23.85
N SER A 189 4.68 11.26 -24.67
CA SER A 189 3.93 10.90 -25.88
C SER A 189 2.53 10.43 -25.45
N ALA A 190 1.59 10.36 -26.39
CA ALA A 190 0.25 9.82 -26.16
C ALA A 190 0.21 8.38 -25.56
N GLU A 191 1.39 7.78 -25.34
CA GLU A 191 1.66 6.44 -24.82
C GLU A 191 2.31 6.47 -23.42
N GLY A 192 2.43 7.63 -22.76
CA GLY A 192 2.88 7.75 -21.36
C GLY A 192 4.34 7.39 -21.08
N LEU A 193 5.20 7.39 -22.10
CA LEU A 193 6.63 7.08 -21.95
C LEU A 193 7.40 8.35 -21.49
N ARG A 194 8.05 8.30 -20.33
CA ARG A 194 8.95 9.37 -19.85
C ARG A 194 10.26 9.38 -20.64
N THR A 195 10.58 10.46 -21.35
CA THR A 195 11.90 10.66 -21.94
C THR A 195 12.88 11.19 -20.88
N ARG A 196 14.18 10.94 -21.07
CA ARG A 196 15.27 11.34 -20.15
C ARG A 196 15.50 12.85 -20.06
N ASP A 197 14.90 13.66 -20.93
CA ASP A 197 15.15 15.10 -20.99
C ASP A 197 14.36 15.90 -19.94
N GLY A 198 13.42 15.26 -19.22
CA GLY A 198 13.13 15.54 -17.81
C GLY A 198 12.67 16.95 -17.42
N THR A 199 12.36 17.83 -18.38
CA THR A 199 11.90 19.19 -18.08
C THR A 199 10.46 19.12 -17.58
N VAL A 200 10.29 19.44 -16.29
CA VAL A 200 8.99 19.62 -15.64
C VAL A 200 8.45 20.99 -16.02
N GLU A 201 7.20 21.04 -16.47
CA GLU A 201 6.47 22.28 -16.75
C GLU A 201 5.28 22.39 -15.81
N ILE A 202 5.08 23.56 -15.21
CA ILE A 202 3.89 23.83 -14.41
C ILE A 202 2.75 24.22 -15.34
N THR A 203 1.75 23.35 -15.43
CA THR A 203 0.55 23.56 -16.27
C THR A 203 -0.52 24.34 -15.53
N LYS A 204 -0.52 24.26 -14.19
CA LYS A 204 -1.38 25.05 -13.30
C LYS A 204 -0.62 25.38 -12.02
N GLY A 205 -0.50 26.67 -11.70
CA GLY A 205 0.05 27.13 -10.41
C GLY A 205 -0.99 27.15 -9.27
N PRO A 206 -0.63 27.61 -8.08
CA PRO A 206 -1.58 27.86 -7.00
C PRO A 206 -2.61 28.92 -7.40
N ASP A 207 -3.88 28.68 -7.07
CA ASP A 207 -4.96 29.67 -7.21
C ASP A 207 -4.98 30.63 -6.01
N VAL A 208 -4.58 30.15 -4.83
CA VAL A 208 -4.51 30.94 -3.59
C VAL A 208 -3.16 31.64 -3.48
N ALA A 209 -3.18 32.92 -3.06
CA ALA A 209 -1.96 33.66 -2.78
C ALA A 209 -1.20 33.05 -1.59
N ILE A 210 0.06 32.68 -1.82
CA ILE A 210 0.92 32.02 -0.82
C ILE A 210 1.95 32.95 -0.16
N GLU A 211 2.03 34.22 -0.56
CA GLU A 211 2.98 35.19 0.01
C GLU A 211 2.76 35.37 1.52
N GLY A 212 3.83 35.21 2.31
CA GLY A 212 3.79 35.28 3.77
C GLY A 212 2.94 34.19 4.44
N ARG A 213 2.45 33.19 3.69
CA ARG A 213 1.66 32.08 4.23
C ARG A 213 2.53 30.85 4.43
N ARG A 214 2.09 29.99 5.34
CA ARG A 214 2.71 28.68 5.56
C ARG A 214 2.09 27.66 4.62
N VAL A 215 2.93 27.00 3.84
CA VAL A 215 2.50 26.06 2.81
C VAL A 215 2.96 24.65 3.17
N LEU A 216 2.03 23.71 3.14
CA LEU A 216 2.34 22.29 3.16
C LEU A 216 2.13 21.74 1.74
N LEU A 217 3.21 21.52 1.01
CA LEU A 217 3.20 20.88 -0.29
C LEU A 217 2.98 19.37 -0.10
N ILE A 218 1.96 18.81 -0.75
CA ILE A 218 1.56 17.42 -0.59
C ILE A 218 1.79 16.68 -1.91
N GLU A 219 2.55 15.60 -1.86
CA GLU A 219 2.99 14.79 -2.99
C GLU A 219 2.58 13.32 -2.80
N ASP A 220 2.33 12.61 -3.90
CA ASP A 220 2.07 11.17 -3.87
C ASP A 220 3.36 10.36 -3.74
N ILE A 221 4.40 10.73 -4.48
CA ILE A 221 5.68 10.03 -4.45
C ILE A 221 6.86 10.97 -4.74
N VAL A 222 7.86 10.92 -3.87
CA VAL A 222 9.15 11.56 -4.13
C VAL A 222 10.17 10.50 -4.54
N ASP A 223 10.64 10.62 -5.78
CA ASP A 223 11.61 9.70 -6.40
C ASP A 223 13.03 10.29 -6.39
N THR A 224 13.52 10.78 -7.54
CA THR A 224 14.86 11.38 -7.64
C THR A 224 15.02 12.70 -6.89
N GLY A 225 13.91 13.33 -6.49
CA GLY A 225 13.87 14.66 -5.88
C GLY A 225 13.92 15.83 -6.87
N MET A 226 14.10 15.57 -8.18
CA MET A 226 14.23 16.63 -9.19
C MET A 226 12.95 17.47 -9.34
N THR A 227 11.80 16.81 -9.50
CA THR A 227 10.49 17.49 -9.59
C THR A 227 10.23 18.32 -8.34
N LEU A 228 10.38 17.71 -7.16
CA LEU A 228 10.16 18.39 -5.90
C LEU A 228 11.06 19.63 -5.75
N ASN A 229 12.35 19.51 -6.06
CA ASN A 229 13.26 20.65 -6.01
C ASN A 229 12.85 21.78 -6.97
N TYR A 230 12.39 21.45 -8.18
CA TYR A 230 11.88 22.44 -9.12
C TYR A 230 10.63 23.14 -8.59
N LEU A 231 9.69 22.38 -8.02
CA LEU A 231 8.46 22.92 -7.43
C LEU A 231 8.74 23.83 -6.23
N LEU A 232 9.63 23.41 -5.32
CA LEU A 232 10.03 24.22 -4.18
C LEU A 232 10.60 25.57 -4.63
N ARG A 233 11.53 25.58 -5.59
CA ARG A 233 12.08 26.83 -6.14
C ARG A 233 11.04 27.72 -6.79
N TYR A 234 10.07 27.14 -7.49
CA TYR A 234 8.95 27.88 -8.08
C TYR A 234 8.10 28.54 -6.98
N LEU A 235 7.70 27.78 -5.96
CA LEU A 235 6.85 28.27 -4.87
C LEU A 235 7.58 29.30 -3.99
N GLU A 236 8.88 29.11 -3.74
CA GLU A 236 9.72 30.07 -3.01
C GLU A 236 9.76 31.45 -3.68
N SER A 237 9.61 31.53 -5.00
CA SER A 237 9.59 32.81 -5.73
C SER A 237 8.41 33.71 -5.34
N PHE A 238 7.35 33.14 -4.77
CA PHE A 238 6.18 33.86 -4.24
C PHE A 238 6.34 34.27 -2.77
N LYS A 239 7.50 34.01 -2.16
CA LYS A 239 7.86 34.42 -0.79
C LYS A 239 6.87 33.96 0.30
N PRO A 240 6.54 32.66 0.39
CA PRO A 240 5.80 32.13 1.54
C PRO A 240 6.60 32.29 2.85
N ALA A 241 5.92 32.20 3.99
CA ALA A 241 6.57 32.23 5.30
C ALA A 241 7.42 30.97 5.54
N ASP A 242 6.88 29.80 5.19
CA ASP A 242 7.60 28.53 5.08
C ASP A 242 6.93 27.62 4.04
N ILE A 243 7.71 26.71 3.46
CA ILE A 243 7.20 25.57 2.70
C ILE A 243 7.73 24.31 3.38
N LYS A 244 6.82 23.41 3.74
CA LYS A 244 7.15 22.04 4.15
C LYS A 244 6.56 21.05 3.16
N VAL A 245 7.10 19.85 3.14
CA VAL A 245 6.71 18.77 2.24
C VAL A 245 6.16 17.59 3.04
N CYS A 246 4.98 17.14 2.62
CA CYS A 246 4.39 15.87 3.03
C CYS A 246 4.29 14.98 1.81
N THR A 247 4.89 13.80 1.82
CA THR A 247 4.73 12.83 0.74
C THR A 247 4.18 11.51 1.24
N LEU A 248 3.34 10.86 0.45
CA LEU A 248 2.89 9.51 0.77
C LEU A 248 4.04 8.50 0.65
N LEU A 249 4.82 8.51 -0.44
CA LEU A 249 5.90 7.56 -0.68
C LEU A 249 7.25 8.25 -0.90
N ASP A 250 8.31 7.77 -0.26
CA ASP A 250 9.67 8.29 -0.42
C ASP A 250 10.64 7.19 -0.88
N LYS A 251 11.15 7.30 -2.11
CA LYS A 251 12.17 6.42 -2.68
C LYS A 251 13.57 6.96 -2.43
N LYS A 252 13.99 7.00 -1.16
CA LYS A 252 15.33 7.50 -0.77
C LYS A 252 16.48 6.84 -1.53
N VAL A 253 16.34 5.58 -1.92
CA VAL A 253 17.34 4.84 -2.72
C VAL A 253 17.61 5.43 -4.10
N ARG A 254 16.71 6.27 -4.64
CA ARG A 254 16.84 6.93 -5.94
C ARG A 254 17.16 8.41 -5.85
N ARG A 255 17.38 8.94 -4.64
CA ARG A 255 17.64 10.35 -4.38
C ARG A 255 18.87 10.84 -5.16
N LEU A 256 18.66 11.80 -6.07
CA LEU A 256 19.72 12.48 -6.80
C LEU A 256 19.89 13.92 -6.30
N VAL A 257 18.81 14.53 -5.82
CA VAL A 257 18.79 15.88 -5.25
C VAL A 257 18.32 15.78 -3.81
N ASP A 258 19.11 16.31 -2.89
CA ASP A 258 18.73 16.39 -1.48
C ASP A 258 17.62 17.43 -1.32
N VAL A 259 16.45 16.97 -0.89
CA VAL A 259 15.26 17.78 -0.65
C VAL A 259 14.68 17.35 0.68
N GLN A 260 14.40 18.33 1.53
CA GLN A 260 13.86 18.06 2.85
C GLN A 260 12.39 17.64 2.73
N VAL A 261 12.05 16.54 3.39
CA VAL A 261 10.68 16.04 3.49
C VAL A 261 10.36 15.89 4.97
N GLU A 262 9.46 16.73 5.47
CA GLU A 262 9.10 16.78 6.89
C GLU A 262 8.19 15.63 7.29
N TYR A 263 7.29 15.23 6.39
CA TYR A 263 6.30 14.19 6.67
C TYR A 263 6.30 13.13 5.57
N THR A 264 6.88 11.97 5.87
CA THR A 264 6.91 10.83 4.94
C THR A 264 5.86 9.82 5.35
N GLY A 265 4.95 9.41 4.46
CA GLY A 265 4.04 8.29 4.69
C GLY A 265 4.81 6.99 4.82
N PHE A 266 5.46 6.54 3.76
CA PHE A 266 6.21 5.31 3.73
C PHE A 266 7.52 5.50 2.98
N GLU A 267 8.62 5.00 3.54
CA GLU A 267 9.85 4.79 2.77
C GLU A 267 9.71 3.49 1.97
N VAL A 268 10.02 3.54 0.68
CA VAL A 268 9.81 2.40 -0.23
C VAL A 268 11.07 2.05 -1.03
N PRO A 269 11.24 0.77 -1.41
CA PRO A 269 12.30 0.35 -2.31
C PRO A 269 12.12 0.90 -3.73
N ASP A 270 13.11 0.67 -4.60
CA ASP A 270 13.02 1.00 -6.02
C ASP A 270 12.12 0.00 -6.77
N GLU A 271 10.81 0.14 -6.57
CA GLU A 271 9.78 -0.69 -7.17
C GLU A 271 8.76 0.16 -7.91
N PHE A 272 8.21 -0.33 -9.02
CA PHE A 272 7.17 0.40 -9.72
C PHE A 272 5.82 0.19 -9.03
N VAL A 273 5.28 1.25 -8.43
CA VAL A 273 4.08 1.19 -7.57
C VAL A 273 2.89 1.88 -8.21
N VAL A 274 1.70 1.32 -7.99
CA VAL A 274 0.40 1.84 -8.46
C VAL A 274 -0.67 1.69 -7.39
N GLY A 275 -1.80 2.38 -7.55
CA GLY A 275 -2.90 2.34 -6.59
C GLY A 275 -2.90 3.50 -5.61
N TYR A 276 -4.04 3.71 -4.96
CA TYR A 276 -4.26 4.83 -4.04
C TYR A 276 -3.90 6.20 -4.66
N GLY A 277 -4.39 6.43 -5.88
CA GLY A 277 -4.12 7.63 -6.67
C GLY A 277 -2.94 7.50 -7.64
N LEU A 278 -1.94 6.66 -7.35
CA LEU A 278 -0.81 6.38 -8.24
C LEU A 278 -1.25 5.59 -9.47
N ASP A 279 -0.64 5.85 -10.62
CA ASP A 279 -1.04 5.25 -11.89
C ASP A 279 0.10 4.64 -12.71
N TYR A 280 -0.33 3.85 -13.69
CA TYR A 280 0.42 3.55 -14.88
C TYR A 280 -0.50 3.71 -16.09
N LEU A 281 -0.14 4.60 -17.02
CA LEU A 281 -0.96 4.92 -18.20
C LEU A 281 -2.41 5.26 -17.82
N GLN A 282 -2.59 6.07 -16.77
CA GLN A 282 -3.89 6.47 -16.20
C GLN A 282 -4.73 5.33 -15.59
N LYS A 283 -4.20 4.11 -15.48
CA LYS A 283 -4.87 2.97 -14.85
C LYS A 283 -4.48 2.84 -13.38
N TYR A 284 -5.24 2.00 -12.66
CA TYR A 284 -4.97 1.56 -11.29
C TYR A 284 -5.13 2.62 -10.18
N ARG A 285 -5.36 3.90 -10.49
CA ARG A 285 -5.58 4.95 -9.48
C ARG A 285 -6.63 4.59 -8.42
N ASN A 286 -7.66 3.85 -8.82
CA ASN A 286 -8.81 3.47 -7.99
C ASN A 286 -8.56 2.28 -7.06
N LEU A 287 -7.38 1.66 -7.10
CA LEU A 287 -7.07 0.56 -6.18
C LEU A 287 -7.00 1.10 -4.75
N PRO A 288 -7.64 0.45 -3.77
CA PRO A 288 -7.68 0.94 -2.39
C PRO A 288 -6.38 0.65 -1.62
N PHE A 289 -5.40 0.05 -2.27
CA PHE A 289 -4.11 -0.35 -1.74
C PHE A 289 -3.01 0.10 -2.70
N ILE A 290 -1.77 0.11 -2.24
CA ILE A 290 -0.58 0.36 -3.07
C ILE A 290 0.03 -0.99 -3.41
N GLY A 291 0.15 -1.29 -4.70
CA GLY A 291 0.70 -2.55 -5.21
C GLY A 291 1.90 -2.32 -6.10
N ILE A 292 2.71 -3.37 -6.27
CA ILE A 292 3.84 -3.39 -7.20
C ILE A 292 3.34 -3.95 -8.53
N LEU A 293 3.62 -3.24 -9.62
CA LEU A 293 3.28 -3.69 -10.96
C LEU A 293 4.21 -4.84 -11.38
N LYS A 294 3.69 -5.88 -12.04
CA LYS A 294 4.52 -7.01 -12.50
C LYS A 294 5.63 -6.55 -13.45
N PRO A 295 6.84 -7.13 -13.40
CA PRO A 295 7.97 -6.72 -14.24
C PRO A 295 7.64 -6.66 -15.74
N GLU A 296 6.84 -7.60 -16.25
CA GLU A 296 6.41 -7.64 -17.66
C GLU A 296 5.45 -6.50 -18.06
N GLU A 297 4.76 -5.90 -17.09
CA GLU A 297 3.85 -4.77 -17.28
C GLU A 297 4.55 -3.41 -17.04
N GLN A 298 5.75 -3.42 -16.45
CA GLN A 298 6.50 -2.21 -16.15
C GLN A 298 7.06 -1.55 -17.43
N PRO A 299 7.34 -0.23 -17.40
CA PRO A 299 7.95 0.46 -18.53
C PRO A 299 9.29 -0.19 -18.91
N GLN A 300 9.42 -0.67 -20.14
CA GLN A 300 10.68 -1.17 -20.65
C GLN A 300 11.65 0.00 -20.88
N VAL A 301 12.76 0.03 -20.15
CA VAL A 301 13.86 0.97 -20.45
C VAL A 301 14.47 0.55 -21.78
N ARG A 302 14.16 1.25 -22.87
CA ARG A 302 14.80 1.00 -24.17
C ARG A 302 16.30 1.32 -24.06
N GLU A 303 17.16 0.29 -24.10
CA GLU A 303 18.63 0.42 -24.09
C GLU A 303 19.22 1.07 -25.37
N GLU A 304 18.41 1.50 -26.32
CA GLU A 304 18.86 1.83 -27.68
C GLU A 304 19.74 3.09 -27.81
N ASN A 305 19.86 3.94 -26.79
CA ASN A 305 20.59 5.21 -26.91
C ASN A 305 22.06 5.20 -26.44
N LEU A 306 22.61 4.09 -25.93
CA LEU A 306 24.04 4.03 -25.60
C LEU A 306 24.95 3.78 -26.82
N LYS A 307 24.42 3.33 -27.96
CA LYS A 307 25.20 3.10 -29.19
C LYS A 307 25.37 4.34 -30.08
N GLY A 308 24.66 5.44 -29.78
CA GLY A 308 24.75 6.70 -30.53
C GLY A 308 25.92 7.60 -30.13
N ILE A 309 26.39 7.51 -28.88
CA ILE A 309 27.41 8.42 -28.33
C ILE A 309 28.84 8.02 -28.74
N THR A 310 29.09 6.75 -29.06
CA THR A 310 30.42 6.27 -29.48
C THR A 310 30.74 6.47 -30.96
N LYS A 311 29.75 6.77 -31.82
CA LYS A 311 30.00 7.01 -33.26
C LYS A 311 30.23 8.48 -33.65
N SER A 312 30.00 9.44 -32.76
CA SER A 312 30.22 10.88 -33.01
C SER A 312 31.64 11.38 -32.70
N ARG A 313 32.53 10.54 -32.16
CA ARG A 313 33.94 10.91 -31.87
C ARG A 313 34.95 10.44 -32.92
N LYS A 314 34.48 9.94 -34.07
CA LYS A 314 35.32 9.65 -35.25
C LYS A 314 34.65 10.22 -36.49
N ARG A 315 34.75 11.54 -36.68
CA ARG A 315 34.78 12.19 -37.98
C ARG A 315 35.29 13.61 -37.82
#